data_AF-A0A946HEV6-F1
#
_entry.id   AF-A0A946HEV6-F1
#
_cell.length_a   1.000
_cell.length_b   1.000
_cell.length_c   1.000
_cell.angle_alpha   90.00
_cell.angle_beta   90.00
_cell.angle_gamma   90.00
#
_symmetry.space_group_name_H-M   'P 1'
#
loop_
_entity.id
_entity.type
_entity.pdbx_description
1 polymer ?
#
loop_
_entity_poly.entity_id
_entity_poly.type
_entity_poly.pdbx_seq_one_letter_code
_entity_poly.pdbx_strand_id
1 'polypeptide(L)'
;MPCEPRIHSDDSLVFFGPWSRWLPLVLATVVGLTLPGCGGGGDESGGDATASSSSPELIEQVEEMLSEIDQLVVMAKDTGADRYKATDLKAAIKLVGRAKEQLEDGNAKKARTTARSAKRKLESVVEETESLAGKMKAVETKVAQYAKKLAEVNALGAEKTSGSDMEGATRSYEKAMGYIESGKASSAGKYLGYAISDLDRVIEQFNANAKNKTSADTEKALMAEKRQLAIDAGAEEKALRDLEYARDRERLGDQAYESSDFDSASRHFRDAKTGYIGALETARREDSAIAIGTNNGASDGDRGGQDGEVPGVDQIDIPDIGTGGDLDLSTDLASLFSGAAEYNSAKGSLHLSWADGTELKQDMTRLLGDPANTHFEGDEGVGQGQDGAYVLAGNTSGYWTVNASFEDGVRVRAKVLFQLLIDKPNFEIILMSDGAQDFYAASYGAHARVYKNGLPVGNMSSPISTYKKSPKDWVQKREPYEFEFIYYKRGDDKGVLEAKINGETTVKLKTDRFRKGFPGFRWTDTKFIIQELEISGIVDEEWAESELKKVAAGTRGESTGDDFDF
;
A
#
# COMPACT_ATOMS: atom_id res chain seq x y z
N MET A 1 -25.09 -56.89 14.20
CA MET A 1 -26.50 -56.52 14.45
C MET A 1 -26.75 -56.65 15.95
N PRO A 2 -27.54 -55.77 16.59
CA PRO A 2 -28.61 -54.93 16.03
C PRO A 2 -28.10 -53.52 15.67
N CYS A 3 -28.48 -52.89 14.55
CA CYS A 3 -29.80 -52.56 14.00
C CYS A 3 -30.43 -51.30 14.65
N GLU A 4 -30.39 -50.21 13.86
CA GLU A 4 -31.43 -49.18 13.60
C GLU A 4 -32.82 -49.35 14.24
N PRO A 5 -33.58 -48.25 14.54
CA PRO A 5 -34.30 -47.43 13.52
C PRO A 5 -34.20 -45.89 13.74
N ARG A 6 -34.31 -45.01 12.72
CA ARG A 6 -35.48 -44.61 11.89
C ARG A 6 -36.54 -43.88 12.73
N ILE A 7 -36.88 -42.60 12.44
CA ILE A 7 -38.07 -42.13 11.68
C ILE A 7 -38.11 -40.58 11.91
N HIS A 8 -38.08 -39.67 10.94
CA HIS A 8 -39.07 -39.24 9.93
C HIS A 8 -40.43 -38.74 10.47
N SER A 9 -40.67 -37.43 10.41
CA SER A 9 -41.97 -36.79 10.07
C SER A 9 -41.86 -35.31 10.46
N ASP A 10 -41.79 -34.39 9.50
CA ASP A 10 -42.96 -33.81 8.81
C ASP A 10 -43.86 -33.07 9.82
N ASP A 11 -44.02 -31.76 9.65
CA ASP A 11 -45.23 -31.25 9.01
C ASP A 11 -45.29 -29.72 8.88
N SER A 12 -46.10 -29.30 7.91
CA SER A 12 -46.53 -27.95 7.49
C SER A 12 -45.63 -27.25 6.45
N LEU A 13 -45.79 -27.45 5.12
CA LEU A 13 -46.97 -27.24 4.23
C LEU A 13 -47.58 -25.85 4.45
N VAL A 14 -47.66 -24.96 3.44
CA VAL A 14 -48.64 -24.95 2.32
C VAL A 14 -47.98 -24.29 1.07
N PHE A 15 -47.84 -24.95 -0.10
CA PHE A 15 -48.74 -24.92 -1.29
C PHE A 15 -49.34 -23.54 -1.61
N PHE A 16 -49.29 -22.96 -2.81
CA PHE A 16 -49.55 -23.39 -4.19
C PHE A 16 -48.48 -22.75 -5.11
N GLY A 17 -47.98 -23.30 -6.20
CA GLY A 17 -48.63 -24.06 -7.26
C GLY A 17 -48.25 -23.41 -8.61
N PRO A 18 -48.08 -24.16 -9.71
CA PRO A 18 -47.22 -23.80 -10.83
C PRO A 18 -47.99 -23.37 -12.08
N TRP A 19 -47.82 -22.13 -12.53
CA TRP A 19 -48.23 -21.60 -13.84
C TRP A 19 -47.01 -20.88 -14.42
N SER A 20 -46.56 -21.01 -15.67
CA SER A 20 -47.11 -21.58 -16.88
C SER A 20 -45.94 -21.81 -17.86
N ARG A 21 -45.81 -23.03 -18.41
CA ARG A 21 -45.31 -23.26 -19.77
C ARG A 21 -46.33 -22.64 -20.78
N TRP A 22 -46.04 -22.66 -22.08
CA TRP A 22 -46.78 -22.01 -23.21
C TRP A 22 -46.32 -20.54 -23.42
N LEU A 23 -45.72 -20.08 -24.52
CA LEU A 23 -45.82 -20.41 -25.95
C LEU A 23 -44.47 -20.32 -26.70
N PRO A 24 -44.24 -21.15 -27.74
CA PRO A 24 -43.38 -20.82 -28.88
C PRO A 24 -44.19 -20.32 -30.11
N LEU A 25 -43.47 -19.80 -31.11
CA LEU A 25 -43.76 -19.74 -32.56
C LEU A 25 -44.46 -18.48 -33.17
N VAL A 26 -43.63 -17.70 -33.90
CA VAL A 26 -43.72 -17.27 -35.32
C VAL A 26 -45.06 -16.75 -35.89
N LEU A 27 -45.06 -15.51 -36.40
CA LEU A 27 -45.28 -15.27 -37.84
C LEU A 27 -44.76 -13.90 -38.31
N ALA A 28 -43.87 -13.95 -39.31
CA ALA A 28 -43.52 -12.83 -40.17
C ALA A 28 -44.69 -12.48 -41.10
N THR A 29 -44.99 -11.20 -41.25
CA THR A 29 -45.61 -10.71 -42.50
C THR A 29 -45.04 -9.33 -42.83
N VAL A 30 -44.11 -9.31 -43.78
CA VAL A 30 -43.79 -8.14 -44.59
C VAL A 30 -44.82 -8.09 -45.71
N VAL A 31 -45.65 -7.03 -45.75
CA VAL A 31 -46.17 -6.46 -47.00
C VAL A 31 -46.27 -4.96 -46.78
N GLY A 32 -45.44 -4.21 -47.49
CA GLY A 32 -45.54 -2.75 -47.57
C GLY A 32 -46.62 -2.32 -48.57
N LEU A 33 -47.06 -1.08 -48.45
CA LEU A 33 -47.60 -0.26 -49.54
C LEU A 33 -47.47 1.22 -49.18
N THR A 34 -46.51 1.86 -49.85
CA THR A 34 -46.55 3.19 -50.50
C THR A 34 -47.17 4.42 -49.80
N LEU A 35 -46.32 5.45 -49.69
CA LEU A 35 -46.64 6.90 -49.64
C LEU A 35 -47.62 7.32 -50.76
N PRO A 36 -48.33 8.46 -50.59
CA PRO A 36 -47.73 9.70 -51.09
C PRO A 36 -47.75 10.83 -50.05
N GLY A 37 -46.71 11.68 -50.13
CA GLY A 37 -46.66 12.95 -49.46
C GLY A 37 -47.46 14.04 -50.19
N CYS A 38 -47.99 14.97 -49.41
CA CYS A 38 -48.29 16.37 -49.72
C CYS A 38 -48.45 17.02 -48.32
N GLY A 39 -47.71 18.01 -47.85
CA GLY A 39 -47.20 19.18 -48.55
C GLY A 39 -48.19 20.33 -48.36
N GLY A 40 -47.84 21.30 -47.51
CA GLY A 40 -48.42 22.65 -47.54
C GLY A 40 -49.29 23.02 -46.35
N GLY A 41 -48.87 24.07 -45.62
CA GLY A 41 -49.63 24.68 -44.53
C GLY A 41 -50.58 25.77 -44.99
N GLY A 42 -51.12 26.52 -44.03
CA GLY A 42 -51.96 27.69 -44.25
C GLY A 42 -53.11 27.74 -43.25
N ASP A 43 -53.01 28.67 -42.31
CA ASP A 43 -54.11 29.13 -41.46
C ASP A 43 -55.32 29.57 -42.30
N GLU A 44 -56.52 29.30 -41.81
CA GLU A 44 -57.62 30.27 -41.88
C GLU A 44 -58.66 29.99 -40.80
N SER A 45 -58.74 30.95 -39.88
CA SER A 45 -59.78 31.15 -38.91
C SER A 45 -61.02 31.76 -39.56
N GLY A 46 -62.20 31.16 -39.33
CA GLY A 46 -63.48 31.86 -39.46
C GLY A 46 -64.60 31.00 -40.04
N GLY A 47 -65.60 30.68 -39.21
CA GLY A 47 -66.94 30.33 -39.69
C GLY A 47 -67.54 29.04 -39.11
N ASP A 48 -68.58 29.26 -38.31
CA ASP A 48 -69.69 28.35 -38.00
C ASP A 48 -69.48 27.12 -37.10
N ALA A 49 -69.90 27.36 -35.85
CA ALA A 49 -70.46 26.37 -34.94
C ALA A 49 -71.63 25.63 -35.61
N THR A 50 -71.30 24.57 -36.32
CA THR A 50 -72.18 23.39 -36.41
C THR A 50 -71.65 22.38 -35.41
N ALA A 51 -72.45 22.11 -34.37
CA ALA A 51 -72.21 20.98 -33.48
C ALA A 51 -72.21 19.71 -34.35
N SER A 52 -71.02 19.25 -34.75
CA SER A 52 -70.89 17.96 -35.41
C SER A 52 -71.22 16.93 -34.34
N SER A 53 -72.43 16.38 -34.37
CA SER A 53 -72.77 15.21 -33.57
C SER A 53 -71.76 14.12 -33.91
N SER A 54 -70.87 13.84 -32.96
CA SER A 54 -69.93 12.75 -33.05
C SER A 54 -70.70 11.45 -33.32
N SER A 55 -70.29 10.66 -34.31
CA SER A 55 -71.00 9.40 -34.60
C SER A 55 -70.89 8.46 -33.39
N PRO A 56 -71.94 7.67 -33.08
CA PRO A 56 -71.92 6.72 -31.96
C PRO A 56 -70.70 5.77 -32.01
N GLU A 57 -70.35 5.29 -33.21
CA GLU A 57 -69.16 4.45 -33.42
C GLU A 57 -67.85 5.12 -33.03
N LEU A 58 -67.73 6.45 -33.23
CA LEU A 58 -66.51 7.18 -32.85
C LEU A 58 -66.43 7.34 -31.33
N ILE A 59 -67.56 7.50 -30.65
CA ILE A 59 -67.63 7.58 -29.18
C ILE A 59 -67.20 6.24 -28.59
N GLU A 60 -67.76 5.14 -29.08
CA GLU A 60 -67.42 3.77 -28.64
C GLU A 60 -65.92 3.45 -28.82
N GLN A 61 -65.33 3.84 -29.95
CA GLN A 61 -63.88 3.69 -30.19
C GLN A 61 -63.00 4.49 -29.20
N VAL A 62 -63.48 5.64 -28.72
CA VAL A 62 -62.75 6.45 -27.74
C VAL A 62 -62.92 5.86 -26.34
N GLU A 63 -64.11 5.37 -25.99
CA GLU A 63 -64.37 4.69 -24.72
C GLU A 63 -63.53 3.42 -24.55
N GLU A 64 -63.43 2.59 -25.61
CA GLU A 64 -62.56 1.41 -25.62
C GLU A 64 -61.09 1.80 -25.39
N MET A 65 -60.61 2.84 -26.08
CA MET A 65 -59.24 3.33 -25.93
C MET A 65 -58.98 3.89 -24.53
N LEU A 66 -59.96 4.56 -23.91
CA LEU A 66 -59.85 5.05 -22.53
C LEU A 66 -59.79 3.90 -21.53
N SER A 67 -60.50 2.80 -21.78
CA SER A 67 -60.41 1.57 -20.97
C SER A 67 -59.02 0.95 -21.04
N GLU A 68 -58.43 0.82 -22.24
CA GLU A 68 -57.04 0.36 -22.40
C GLU A 68 -56.03 1.28 -21.70
N ILE A 69 -56.24 2.60 -21.78
CA ILE A 69 -55.43 3.61 -21.11
C ILE A 69 -55.51 3.48 -19.59
N ASP A 70 -56.69 3.21 -19.04
CA ASP A 70 -56.87 3.01 -17.59
C ASP A 70 -56.10 1.74 -17.13
N GLN A 71 -56.04 0.68 -17.93
CA GLN A 71 -55.18 -0.49 -17.66
C GLN A 71 -53.69 -0.13 -17.67
N LEU A 72 -53.23 0.70 -18.62
CA LEU A 72 -51.85 1.17 -18.66
C LEU A 72 -51.48 2.04 -17.45
N VAL A 73 -52.42 2.81 -16.90
CA VAL A 73 -52.20 3.55 -15.64
C VAL A 73 -51.97 2.59 -14.47
N VAL A 74 -52.71 1.49 -14.41
CA VAL A 74 -52.51 0.45 -13.38
C VAL A 74 -51.15 -0.20 -13.56
N MET A 75 -50.81 -0.65 -14.77
CA MET A 75 -49.50 -1.24 -15.06
C MET A 75 -48.33 -0.30 -14.75
N ALA A 76 -48.45 0.99 -15.07
CA ALA A 76 -47.42 1.98 -14.74
C ALA A 76 -47.23 2.10 -13.22
N LYS A 77 -48.30 2.05 -12.43
CA LYS A 77 -48.19 2.05 -10.96
C LYS A 77 -47.59 0.74 -10.44
N ASP A 78 -48.02 -0.40 -10.96
CA ASP A 78 -47.52 -1.72 -10.54
C ASP A 78 -46.02 -1.90 -10.84
N THR A 79 -45.53 -1.26 -11.91
CA THR A 79 -44.10 -1.22 -12.26
C THR A 79 -43.30 -0.18 -11.46
N GLY A 80 -43.96 0.58 -10.57
CA GLY A 80 -43.32 1.54 -9.66
C GLY A 80 -43.11 2.94 -10.24
N ALA A 81 -43.85 3.32 -11.30
CA ALA A 81 -43.70 4.63 -11.93
C ALA A 81 -44.13 5.77 -10.99
N ASP A 82 -44.96 5.48 -10.00
CA ASP A 82 -45.33 6.39 -8.92
C ASP A 82 -44.14 6.74 -8.00
N ARG A 83 -43.14 5.86 -7.87
CA ARG A 83 -41.91 6.10 -7.10
C ARG A 83 -40.80 6.72 -7.94
N TYR A 84 -40.56 6.20 -9.12
CA TYR A 84 -39.35 6.53 -9.89
C TYR A 84 -39.58 7.52 -11.04
N LYS A 85 -40.84 7.68 -11.47
CA LYS A 85 -41.27 8.45 -12.65
C LYS A 85 -42.53 9.29 -12.35
N ALA A 86 -42.70 9.70 -11.09
CA ALA A 86 -43.94 10.30 -10.57
C ALA A 86 -44.45 11.49 -11.40
N THR A 87 -43.53 12.35 -11.84
CA THR A 87 -43.84 13.53 -12.67
C THR A 87 -44.36 13.15 -14.06
N ASP A 88 -43.73 12.15 -14.69
CA ASP A 88 -44.10 11.67 -16.03
C ASP A 88 -45.46 10.97 -15.99
N LEU A 89 -45.67 10.13 -14.98
CA LEU A 89 -46.96 9.47 -14.71
C LEU A 89 -48.08 10.50 -14.48
N LYS A 90 -47.84 11.52 -13.65
CA LYS A 90 -48.80 12.59 -13.38
C LYS A 90 -49.15 13.38 -14.65
N ALA A 91 -48.15 13.67 -15.48
CA ALA A 91 -48.38 14.36 -16.75
C ALA A 91 -49.19 13.51 -17.74
N ALA A 92 -48.98 12.19 -17.76
CA ALA A 92 -49.74 11.27 -18.59
C ALA A 92 -51.20 11.14 -18.11
N ILE A 93 -51.43 10.99 -16.80
CA ILE A 93 -52.78 10.96 -16.19
C ILE A 93 -53.56 12.25 -16.48
N LYS A 94 -52.90 13.42 -16.50
CA LYS A 94 -53.54 14.69 -16.87
C LYS A 94 -54.08 14.69 -18.31
N LEU A 95 -53.38 14.03 -19.24
CA LEU A 95 -53.86 13.87 -20.62
C LEU A 95 -55.07 12.93 -20.69
N VAL A 96 -55.08 11.87 -19.86
CA VAL A 96 -56.26 10.99 -19.73
C VAL A 96 -57.48 11.78 -19.27
N GLY A 97 -57.34 12.59 -18.22
CA GLY A 97 -58.42 13.44 -17.72
C GLY A 97 -58.96 14.41 -18.79
N ARG A 98 -58.05 15.05 -19.55
CA ARG A 98 -58.43 15.94 -20.66
C ARG A 98 -59.13 15.19 -21.80
N ALA A 99 -58.75 13.95 -22.08
CA ALA A 99 -59.43 13.14 -23.09
C ALA A 99 -60.86 12.75 -22.67
N LYS A 100 -61.06 12.44 -21.38
CA LYS A 100 -62.38 12.17 -20.78
C LYS A 100 -63.29 13.40 -20.85
N GLU A 101 -62.79 14.56 -20.43
CA GLU A 101 -63.49 15.85 -20.51
C GLU A 101 -63.93 16.20 -21.96
N GLN A 102 -63.03 16.03 -22.93
CA GLN A 102 -63.34 16.28 -24.35
C GLN A 102 -64.40 15.33 -24.92
N LEU A 103 -64.52 14.12 -24.38
CA LEU A 103 -65.54 13.16 -24.78
C LEU A 103 -66.90 13.55 -24.21
N GLU A 104 -66.94 13.94 -22.93
CA GLU A 104 -68.14 14.45 -22.25
C GLU A 104 -68.69 15.72 -22.92
N ASP A 105 -67.81 16.61 -23.39
CA ASP A 105 -68.15 17.81 -24.18
C ASP A 105 -68.66 17.49 -25.60
N GLY A 106 -68.78 16.20 -25.97
CA GLY A 106 -69.24 15.74 -27.29
C GLY A 106 -68.19 15.87 -28.41
N ASN A 107 -66.93 16.15 -28.07
CA ASN A 107 -65.86 16.43 -29.03
C ASN A 107 -64.99 15.19 -29.31
N ALA A 108 -65.61 14.10 -29.76
CA ALA A 108 -64.98 12.77 -29.83
C ALA A 108 -63.72 12.71 -30.72
N LYS A 109 -63.62 13.53 -31.79
CA LYS A 109 -62.40 13.62 -32.61
C LYS A 109 -61.20 14.16 -31.83
N LYS A 110 -61.42 15.19 -31.01
CA LYS A 110 -60.38 15.76 -30.13
C LYS A 110 -60.04 14.78 -29.01
N ALA A 111 -61.06 14.19 -28.37
CA ALA A 111 -60.89 13.17 -27.35
C ALA A 111 -60.03 12.00 -27.84
N ARG A 112 -60.29 11.47 -29.05
CA ARG A 112 -59.50 10.40 -29.66
C ARG A 112 -58.03 10.76 -29.85
N THR A 113 -57.75 11.99 -30.28
CA THR A 113 -56.39 12.46 -30.52
C THR A 113 -55.63 12.60 -29.20
N THR A 114 -56.28 13.17 -28.19
CA THR A 114 -55.73 13.29 -26.83
C THR A 114 -55.53 11.92 -26.18
N ALA A 115 -56.48 10.99 -26.33
CA ALA A 115 -56.39 9.61 -25.85
C ALA A 115 -55.20 8.87 -26.48
N ARG A 116 -55.01 8.93 -27.80
CA ARG A 116 -53.83 8.35 -28.47
C ARG A 116 -52.51 8.90 -27.93
N SER A 117 -52.46 10.21 -27.67
CA SER A 117 -51.28 10.85 -27.08
C SER A 117 -51.02 10.37 -25.65
N ALA A 118 -52.09 10.27 -24.84
CA ALA A 118 -52.01 9.73 -23.49
C ALA A 118 -51.54 8.27 -23.47
N LYS A 119 -52.10 7.43 -24.35
CA LYS A 119 -51.73 6.02 -24.53
C LYS A 119 -50.24 5.86 -24.83
N ARG A 120 -49.74 6.53 -25.88
CA ARG A 120 -48.30 6.49 -26.23
C ARG A 120 -47.40 6.94 -25.09
N LYS A 121 -47.81 7.97 -24.35
CA LYS A 121 -47.04 8.47 -23.21
C LYS A 121 -47.03 7.47 -22.05
N LEU A 122 -48.16 6.81 -21.78
CA LEU A 122 -48.23 5.76 -20.75
C LEU A 122 -47.45 4.50 -21.15
N GLU A 123 -47.53 4.06 -22.40
CA GLU A 123 -46.74 2.93 -22.92
C GLU A 123 -45.24 3.19 -22.72
N SER A 124 -44.76 4.39 -23.10
CA SER A 124 -43.38 4.82 -22.86
C SER A 124 -43.02 4.87 -21.37
N VAL A 125 -43.92 5.36 -20.50
CA VAL A 125 -43.69 5.34 -19.05
C VAL A 125 -43.56 3.91 -18.54
N VAL A 126 -44.44 2.99 -18.94
CA VAL A 126 -44.38 1.58 -18.52
C VAL A 126 -43.05 0.95 -18.94
N GLU A 127 -42.69 1.04 -20.22
CA GLU A 127 -41.45 0.45 -20.77
C GLU A 127 -40.19 1.00 -20.06
N GLU A 128 -40.12 2.33 -19.88
CA GLU A 128 -38.99 2.96 -19.20
C GLU A 128 -38.90 2.57 -17.72
N THR A 129 -40.05 2.41 -17.05
CA THR A 129 -40.10 2.06 -15.62
C THR A 129 -39.73 0.60 -15.41
N GLU A 130 -40.16 -0.32 -16.27
CA GLU A 130 -39.73 -1.73 -16.22
C GLU A 130 -38.21 -1.86 -16.37
N SER A 131 -37.61 -1.13 -17.32
CA SER A 131 -36.14 -1.07 -17.49
C SER A 131 -35.44 -0.49 -16.26
N LEU A 132 -36.06 0.51 -15.62
CA LEU A 132 -35.52 1.15 -14.43
C LEU A 132 -35.62 0.25 -13.19
N ALA A 133 -36.71 -0.49 -13.02
CA ALA A 133 -36.94 -1.37 -11.88
C ALA A 133 -35.82 -2.42 -11.72
N GLY A 134 -35.36 -3.01 -12.82
CA GLY A 134 -34.21 -3.93 -12.81
C GLY A 134 -32.93 -3.28 -12.31
N LYS A 135 -32.67 -2.03 -12.72
CA LYS A 135 -31.50 -1.25 -12.25
C LYS A 135 -31.64 -0.82 -10.79
N MET A 136 -32.85 -0.48 -10.35
CA MET A 136 -33.13 -0.10 -8.96
C MET A 136 -32.97 -1.29 -8.00
N LYS A 137 -33.25 -2.52 -8.41
CA LYS A 137 -32.97 -3.72 -7.60
C LYS A 137 -31.48 -3.88 -7.25
N ALA A 138 -30.60 -3.53 -8.19
CA ALA A 138 -29.16 -3.51 -7.92
C ALA A 138 -28.77 -2.39 -6.94
N VAL A 139 -29.45 -1.23 -7.00
CA VAL A 139 -29.29 -0.13 -6.04
C VAL A 139 -29.76 -0.57 -4.65
N GLU A 140 -30.91 -1.22 -4.52
CA GLU A 140 -31.42 -1.77 -3.25
C GLU A 140 -30.44 -2.75 -2.60
N THR A 141 -29.78 -3.58 -3.42
CA THR A 141 -28.74 -4.50 -2.93
C THR A 141 -27.56 -3.73 -2.32
N LYS A 142 -27.14 -2.63 -2.96
CA LYS A 142 -26.08 -1.76 -2.41
C LYS A 142 -26.50 -1.01 -1.16
N VAL A 143 -27.77 -0.61 -1.04
CA VAL A 143 -28.30 0.00 0.20
C VAL A 143 -28.19 -1.00 1.36
N ALA A 144 -28.55 -2.27 1.13
CA ALA A 144 -28.41 -3.31 2.15
C ALA A 144 -26.93 -3.57 2.52
N GLN A 145 -26.02 -3.54 1.53
CA GLN A 145 -24.58 -3.65 1.78
C GLN A 145 -24.04 -2.49 2.63
N TYR A 146 -24.43 -1.25 2.31
CA TYR A 146 -24.08 -0.08 3.10
C TYR A 146 -24.56 -0.22 4.56
N ALA A 147 -25.83 -0.60 4.76
CA ALA A 147 -26.38 -0.79 6.10
C ALA A 147 -25.64 -1.87 6.90
N LYS A 148 -25.25 -2.98 6.25
CA LYS A 148 -24.44 -4.03 6.86
C LYS A 148 -23.06 -3.52 7.28
N LYS A 149 -22.39 -2.75 6.41
CA LYS A 149 -21.07 -2.17 6.69
C LYS A 149 -21.11 -1.12 7.80
N LEU A 150 -22.14 -0.30 7.83
CA LEU A 150 -22.33 0.68 8.91
C LEU A 150 -22.56 -0.02 10.26
N ALA A 151 -23.33 -1.10 10.28
CA ALA A 151 -23.51 -1.91 11.49
C ALA A 151 -22.19 -2.57 11.95
N GLU A 152 -21.35 -3.01 11.01
CA GLU A 152 -20.00 -3.54 11.31
C GLU A 152 -19.10 -2.48 11.92
N VAL A 153 -19.04 -1.27 11.33
CA VAL A 153 -18.28 -0.12 11.87
C VAL A 153 -18.71 0.21 13.31
N ASN A 154 -20.02 0.27 13.57
CA ASN A 154 -20.55 0.56 14.90
C ASN A 154 -20.25 -0.56 15.91
N ALA A 155 -20.35 -1.83 15.48
CA ALA A 155 -20.06 -2.98 16.33
C ALA A 155 -18.57 -3.03 16.73
N LEU A 156 -17.67 -2.60 15.84
CA LEU A 156 -16.24 -2.48 16.12
C LEU A 156 -15.89 -1.23 16.94
N GLY A 157 -16.79 -0.24 17.01
CA GLY A 157 -16.46 1.09 17.55
C GLY A 157 -15.48 1.87 16.67
N ALA A 158 -15.38 1.51 15.39
CA ALA A 158 -14.40 2.05 14.44
C ALA A 158 -14.70 3.52 14.03
N GLU A 159 -15.87 4.03 14.39
CA GLU A 159 -16.36 5.39 14.09
C GLU A 159 -15.38 6.50 14.53
N LYS A 160 -14.60 6.23 15.58
CA LYS A 160 -13.64 7.19 16.16
C LYS A 160 -12.28 7.20 15.48
N THR A 161 -12.03 6.26 14.58
CA THR A 161 -10.72 6.07 13.94
C THR A 161 -10.51 7.03 12.77
N SER A 162 -11.58 7.32 12.02
CA SER A 162 -11.53 8.26 10.89
C SER A 162 -12.84 9.03 10.74
N GLY A 163 -12.85 10.25 11.30
CA GLY A 163 -13.99 11.15 11.19
C GLY A 163 -14.26 11.59 9.74
N SER A 164 -13.21 11.82 8.94
CA SER A 164 -13.35 12.29 7.57
C SER A 164 -13.96 11.24 6.63
N ASP A 165 -13.59 9.96 6.78
CA ASP A 165 -14.18 8.89 5.99
C ASP A 165 -15.63 8.60 6.43
N MET A 166 -15.95 8.65 7.73
CA MET A 166 -17.32 8.54 8.22
C MET A 166 -18.23 9.67 7.70
N GLU A 167 -17.74 10.90 7.67
CA GLU A 167 -18.45 12.02 7.05
C GLU A 167 -18.59 11.84 5.53
N GLY A 168 -17.54 11.33 4.87
CA GLY A 168 -17.55 10.99 3.44
C GLY A 168 -18.64 9.98 3.10
N ALA A 169 -18.72 8.91 3.89
CA ALA A 169 -19.72 7.87 3.76
C ALA A 169 -21.14 8.43 3.92
N THR A 170 -21.36 9.26 4.94
CA THR A 170 -22.65 9.89 5.22
C THR A 170 -23.10 10.80 4.07
N ARG A 171 -22.22 11.72 3.61
CA ARG A 171 -22.53 12.64 2.51
C ARG A 171 -22.81 11.90 1.20
N SER A 172 -22.05 10.85 0.91
CA SER A 172 -22.23 10.03 -0.28
C SER A 172 -23.54 9.24 -0.24
N TYR A 173 -23.91 8.70 0.94
CA TYR A 173 -25.17 8.01 1.13
C TYR A 173 -26.38 8.95 0.97
N GLU A 174 -26.35 10.15 1.57
CA GLU A 174 -27.40 11.16 1.41
C GLU A 174 -27.61 11.55 -0.06
N LYS A 175 -26.51 11.77 -0.80
CA LYS A 175 -26.58 12.03 -2.25
C LYS A 175 -27.20 10.86 -3.01
N ALA A 176 -26.84 9.62 -2.65
CA ALA A 176 -27.42 8.44 -3.28
C ALA A 176 -28.93 8.35 -3.05
N MET A 177 -29.41 8.66 -1.84
CA MET A 177 -30.85 8.67 -1.53
C MET A 177 -31.60 9.70 -2.39
N GLY A 178 -31.07 10.91 -2.57
CA GLY A 178 -31.67 11.89 -3.50
C GLY A 178 -31.70 11.42 -4.97
N TYR A 179 -30.72 10.63 -5.40
CA TYR A 179 -30.75 10.01 -6.73
C TYR A 179 -31.76 8.86 -6.84
N ILE A 180 -32.00 8.13 -5.76
CA ILE A 180 -33.04 7.10 -5.70
C ILE A 180 -34.42 7.72 -5.87
N GLU A 181 -34.71 8.79 -5.13
CA GLU A 181 -35.98 9.53 -5.21
C GLU A 181 -36.23 10.12 -6.61
N SER A 182 -35.16 10.49 -7.33
CA SER A 182 -35.25 11.01 -8.70
C SER A 182 -35.14 9.94 -9.80
N GLY A 183 -35.15 8.66 -9.45
CA GLY A 183 -35.10 7.55 -10.41
C GLY A 183 -33.77 7.42 -11.16
N LYS A 184 -32.68 8.03 -10.67
CA LYS A 184 -31.36 8.04 -11.31
C LYS A 184 -30.49 6.87 -10.83
N ALA A 185 -30.87 5.65 -11.20
CA ALA A 185 -30.25 4.41 -10.71
C ALA A 185 -28.72 4.35 -10.85
N SER A 186 -28.16 4.81 -11.99
CA SER A 186 -26.70 4.79 -12.21
C SER A 186 -25.96 5.73 -11.23
N SER A 187 -26.46 6.95 -11.05
CA SER A 187 -25.90 7.91 -10.10
C SER A 187 -26.04 7.42 -8.66
N ALA A 188 -27.21 6.89 -8.29
CA ALA A 188 -27.43 6.30 -6.97
C ALA A 188 -26.44 5.15 -6.69
N GLY A 189 -26.30 4.21 -7.63
CA GLY A 189 -25.39 3.08 -7.51
C GLY A 189 -23.91 3.48 -7.43
N LYS A 190 -23.52 4.59 -8.07
CA LYS A 190 -22.18 5.17 -7.99
C LYS A 190 -21.90 5.73 -6.59
N TYR A 191 -22.78 6.58 -6.08
CA TYR A 191 -22.60 7.21 -4.78
C TYR A 191 -22.72 6.23 -3.60
N LEU A 192 -23.55 5.18 -3.71
CA LEU A 192 -23.51 4.06 -2.76
C LEU A 192 -22.18 3.33 -2.78
N GLY A 193 -21.55 3.18 -3.95
CA GLY A 193 -20.21 2.59 -4.07
C GLY A 193 -19.16 3.40 -3.32
N TYR A 194 -19.21 4.74 -3.43
CA TYR A 194 -18.34 5.63 -2.64
C TYR A 194 -18.60 5.50 -1.15
N ALA A 195 -19.86 5.53 -0.73
CA ALA A 195 -20.21 5.38 0.68
C ALA A 195 -19.74 4.05 1.29
N ILE A 196 -19.85 2.94 0.55
CA ILE A 196 -19.35 1.63 0.98
C ILE A 196 -17.82 1.63 1.08
N SER A 197 -17.14 2.17 0.07
CA SER A 197 -15.67 2.24 0.03
C SER A 197 -15.10 3.06 1.17
N ASP A 198 -15.76 4.17 1.54
CA ASP A 198 -15.37 5.00 2.69
C ASP A 198 -15.51 4.20 4.00
N LEU A 199 -16.61 3.45 4.19
CA LEU A 199 -16.77 2.58 5.37
C LEU A 199 -15.75 1.42 5.41
N ASP A 200 -15.39 0.86 4.26
CA ASP A 200 -14.33 -0.17 4.18
C ASP A 200 -12.97 0.40 4.65
N ARG A 201 -12.61 1.62 4.26
CA ARG A 201 -11.40 2.29 4.75
C ARG A 201 -11.43 2.53 6.26
N VAL A 202 -12.59 2.89 6.83
CA VAL A 202 -12.74 3.04 8.29
C VAL A 202 -12.44 1.72 9.02
N ILE A 203 -12.98 0.60 8.52
CA ILE A 203 -12.74 -0.73 9.10
C ILE A 203 -11.26 -1.12 8.96
N GLU A 204 -10.65 -0.88 7.79
CA GLU A 204 -9.25 -1.18 7.54
C GLU A 204 -8.31 -0.40 8.47
N GLN A 205 -8.52 0.91 8.61
CA GLN A 205 -7.74 1.75 9.51
C GLN A 205 -7.92 1.35 10.97
N PHE A 206 -9.14 0.97 11.39
CA PHE A 206 -9.36 0.45 12.74
C PHE A 206 -8.57 -0.83 13.00
N ASN A 207 -8.58 -1.77 12.06
CA ASN A 207 -7.82 -3.02 12.18
C ASN A 207 -6.31 -2.78 12.19
N ALA A 208 -5.82 -1.87 11.35
CA ALA A 208 -4.42 -1.45 11.35
C ALA A 208 -4.04 -0.82 12.70
N ASN A 209 -4.87 0.09 13.23
CA ASN A 209 -4.62 0.73 14.51
C ASN A 209 -4.65 -0.28 15.68
N ALA A 210 -5.53 -1.28 15.63
CA ALA A 210 -5.58 -2.36 16.62
C ALA A 210 -4.32 -3.27 16.57
N LYS A 211 -3.80 -3.55 15.37
CA LYS A 211 -2.52 -4.25 15.21
C LYS A 211 -1.36 -3.41 15.75
N ASN A 212 -1.32 -2.12 15.42
CA ASN A 212 -0.29 -1.20 15.91
C ASN A 212 -0.34 -1.06 17.43
N LYS A 213 -1.53 -1.07 18.04
CA LYS A 213 -1.67 -1.12 19.50
C LYS A 213 -1.02 -2.35 20.11
N THR A 214 -1.24 -3.52 19.51
CA THR A 214 -0.64 -4.78 19.98
C THR A 214 0.89 -4.73 19.89
N SER A 215 1.42 -4.13 18.81
CA SER A 215 2.84 -3.86 18.67
C SER A 215 3.36 -2.92 19.76
N ALA A 216 2.68 -1.78 19.98
CA ALA A 216 3.03 -0.83 21.02
C ALA A 216 2.99 -1.44 22.42
N ASP A 217 1.98 -2.27 22.73
CA ASP A 217 1.86 -2.98 24.01
C ASP A 217 3.04 -3.94 24.22
N THR A 218 3.44 -4.65 23.16
CA THR A 218 4.57 -5.59 23.19
C THR A 218 5.89 -4.84 23.40
N GLU A 219 6.13 -3.79 22.62
CA GLU A 219 7.34 -2.98 22.74
C GLU A 219 7.43 -2.29 24.09
N LYS A 220 6.32 -1.80 24.63
CA LYS A 220 6.25 -1.19 25.98
C LYS A 220 6.64 -2.19 27.06
N ALA A 221 6.17 -3.44 26.96
CA ALA A 221 6.53 -4.50 27.91
C ALA A 221 8.02 -4.87 27.84
N LEU A 222 8.56 -5.04 26.63
CA LEU A 222 9.98 -5.34 26.41
C LEU A 222 10.89 -4.19 26.86
N MET A 223 10.50 -2.95 26.57
CA MET A 223 11.17 -1.74 27.06
C MET A 223 11.23 -1.73 28.59
N ALA A 224 10.11 -2.00 29.26
CA ALA A 224 10.04 -2.01 30.72
C ALA A 224 10.95 -3.09 31.33
N GLU A 225 11.07 -4.26 30.69
CA GLU A 225 12.03 -5.30 31.08
C GLU A 225 13.48 -4.79 30.98
N LYS A 226 13.86 -4.19 29.84
CA LYS A 226 15.23 -3.68 29.63
C LYS A 226 15.57 -2.49 30.53
N ARG A 227 14.61 -1.62 30.79
CA ARG A 227 14.73 -0.55 31.78
C ARG A 227 15.09 -1.11 33.15
N GLN A 228 14.39 -2.15 33.60
CA GLN A 228 14.68 -2.77 34.90
C GLN A 228 16.08 -3.39 34.92
N LEU A 229 16.48 -4.12 33.87
CA LEU A 229 17.82 -4.70 33.77
C LEU A 229 18.93 -3.65 33.79
N ALA A 230 18.73 -2.51 33.11
CA ALA A 230 19.68 -1.40 33.10
C ALA A 230 19.83 -0.77 34.49
N ILE A 231 18.71 -0.53 35.18
CA ILE A 231 18.70 -0.02 36.56
C ILE A 231 19.41 -1.00 37.50
N ASP A 232 19.09 -2.31 37.40
CA ASP A 232 19.70 -3.36 38.23
C ASP A 232 21.22 -3.48 38.00
N ALA A 233 21.72 -3.11 36.81
CA ALA A 233 23.16 -3.06 36.50
C ALA A 233 23.86 -1.78 36.98
N GLY A 234 23.11 -0.84 37.57
CA GLY A 234 23.64 0.44 38.06
C GLY A 234 23.82 1.50 36.98
N ALA A 235 23.09 1.40 35.86
CA ALA A 235 23.18 2.38 34.78
C ALA A 235 22.84 3.83 35.20
N GLU A 236 22.11 4.01 36.30
CA GLU A 236 21.81 5.35 36.85
C GLU A 236 23.07 6.10 37.32
N GLU A 237 24.12 5.38 37.73
CA GLU A 237 25.40 5.98 38.13
C GLU A 237 26.44 5.89 37.01
N LYS A 238 26.40 4.81 36.21
CA LYS A 238 27.45 4.41 35.26
C LYS A 238 27.19 4.82 33.80
N ALA A 239 25.93 5.07 33.45
CA ALA A 239 25.50 5.30 32.07
C ALA A 239 24.40 6.36 31.99
N LEU A 240 24.49 7.38 32.85
CA LEU A 240 23.41 8.37 33.07
C LEU A 240 22.94 9.04 31.78
N ARG A 241 23.86 9.40 30.87
CA ARG A 241 23.52 10.04 29.59
C ARG A 241 22.66 9.13 28.69
N ASP A 242 23.03 7.86 28.59
CA ASP A 242 22.33 6.89 27.75
C ASP A 242 20.94 6.57 28.35
N LEU A 243 20.85 6.60 29.68
CA LEU A 243 19.62 6.38 30.42
C LEU A 243 18.65 7.58 30.30
N GLU A 244 19.15 8.81 30.30
CA GLU A 244 18.34 10.02 30.06
C GLU A 244 17.76 10.05 28.64
N TYR A 245 18.56 9.65 27.64
CA TYR A 245 18.08 9.50 26.27
C TYR A 245 16.93 8.47 26.18
N ALA A 246 17.09 7.30 26.81
CA ALA A 246 16.07 6.26 26.83
C ALA A 246 14.76 6.72 27.50
N ARG A 247 14.86 7.49 28.60
CA ARG A 247 13.70 8.04 29.32
C ARG A 247 12.93 9.08 28.50
N ASP A 248 13.61 9.91 27.72
CA ASP A 248 12.91 10.89 26.87
C ASP A 248 12.13 10.19 25.75
N ARG A 249 12.69 9.14 25.15
CA ARG A 249 11.98 8.30 24.17
C ARG A 249 10.79 7.58 24.79
N GLU A 250 10.93 7.05 26.00
CA GLU A 250 9.82 6.42 26.74
C GLU A 250 8.67 7.42 26.94
N ARG A 251 8.98 8.65 27.34
CA ARG A 251 7.99 9.73 27.51
C ARG A 251 7.26 10.06 26.21
N LEU A 252 7.97 10.13 25.08
CA LEU A 252 7.35 10.35 23.77
C LEU A 252 6.45 9.17 23.37
N GLY A 253 6.85 7.94 23.68
CA GLY A 253 6.04 6.74 23.46
C GLY A 253 4.76 6.75 24.28
N ASP A 254 4.82 7.14 25.56
CA ASP A 254 3.65 7.29 26.41
C ASP A 254 2.69 8.37 25.88
N GLN A 255 3.21 9.51 25.44
CA GLN A 255 2.39 10.57 24.84
C GLN A 255 1.65 10.12 23.58
N ALA A 256 2.35 9.42 22.68
CA ALA A 256 1.75 8.86 21.48
C ALA A 256 0.73 7.74 21.79
N TYR A 257 0.99 6.94 22.83
CA TYR A 257 0.07 5.90 23.27
C TYR A 257 -1.24 6.51 23.81
N GLU A 258 -1.14 7.59 24.60
CA GLU A 258 -2.30 8.31 25.13
C GLU A 258 -3.14 8.98 24.02
N SER A 259 -2.50 9.44 22.94
CA SER A 259 -3.19 10.01 21.77
C SER A 259 -3.76 8.95 20.81
N SER A 260 -3.61 7.65 21.12
CA SER A 260 -3.98 6.53 20.23
C SER A 260 -3.21 6.48 18.90
N ASP A 261 -2.06 7.15 18.83
CA ASP A 261 -1.09 7.01 17.74
C ASP A 261 -0.15 5.84 18.06
N PHE A 262 -0.68 4.63 17.90
CA PHE A 262 0.04 3.43 18.31
C PHE A 262 1.23 3.08 17.41
N ASP A 263 1.28 3.59 16.18
CA ASP A 263 2.47 3.42 15.33
C ASP A 263 3.65 4.20 15.92
N SER A 264 3.46 5.50 16.17
CA SER A 264 4.48 6.34 16.81
C SER A 264 4.82 5.85 18.21
N ALA A 265 3.83 5.40 18.99
CA ALA A 265 4.06 4.83 20.31
C ALA A 265 4.96 3.58 20.25
N SER A 266 4.67 2.67 19.31
CA SER A 266 5.49 1.46 19.12
C SER A 266 6.93 1.81 18.74
N ARG A 267 7.14 2.81 17.88
CA ARG A 267 8.49 3.27 17.50
C ARG A 267 9.24 3.85 18.69
N HIS A 268 8.62 4.78 19.42
CA HIS A 268 9.26 5.41 20.58
C HIS A 268 9.55 4.43 21.72
N PHE A 269 8.67 3.45 21.98
CA PHE A 269 8.98 2.39 22.96
C PHE A 269 10.12 1.49 22.49
N ARG A 270 10.23 1.23 21.19
CA ARG A 270 11.37 0.50 20.61
C ARG A 270 12.67 1.28 20.76
N ASP A 271 12.67 2.59 20.45
CA ASP A 271 13.84 3.47 20.64
C ASP A 271 14.27 3.50 22.11
N ALA A 272 13.31 3.64 23.02
CA ALA A 272 13.54 3.64 24.46
C ALA A 272 14.14 2.30 24.93
N LYS A 273 13.61 1.17 24.45
CA LYS A 273 14.14 -0.18 24.70
C LYS A 273 15.61 -0.27 24.27
N THR A 274 15.94 0.20 23.07
CA THR A 274 17.31 0.22 22.54
C THR A 274 18.23 1.10 23.39
N GLY A 275 17.76 2.28 23.79
CA GLY A 275 18.50 3.16 24.71
C GLY A 275 18.80 2.48 26.06
N TYR A 276 17.84 1.75 26.62
CA TYR A 276 18.05 0.99 27.86
C TYR A 276 19.02 -0.19 27.68
N ILE A 277 19.05 -0.84 26.51
CA ILE A 277 20.06 -1.86 26.19
C ILE A 277 21.46 -1.23 26.15
N GLY A 278 21.61 -0.08 25.49
CA GLY A 278 22.88 0.66 25.46
C GLY A 278 23.38 1.02 26.86
N ALA A 279 22.49 1.58 27.69
CA ALA A 279 22.82 1.92 29.08
C ALA A 279 23.23 0.69 29.92
N LEU A 280 22.56 -0.45 29.72
CA LEU A 280 22.90 -1.73 30.35
C LEU A 280 24.31 -2.21 29.95
N GLU A 281 24.67 -2.10 28.67
CA GLU A 281 25.99 -2.50 28.20
C GLU A 281 27.10 -1.60 28.73
N THR A 282 26.91 -0.28 28.71
CA THR A 282 27.84 0.69 29.27
C THR A 282 28.10 0.40 30.76
N ALA A 283 27.04 0.19 31.54
CA ALA A 283 27.15 -0.13 32.97
C ALA A 283 27.95 -1.43 33.23
N ARG A 284 27.77 -2.47 32.39
CA ARG A 284 28.50 -3.74 32.48
C ARG A 284 29.98 -3.63 32.06
N ARG A 285 30.30 -2.75 31.12
CA ARG A 285 31.69 -2.51 30.68
C ARG A 285 32.49 -1.81 31.76
N GLU A 286 31.91 -0.87 32.49
CA GLU A 286 32.57 -0.22 33.63
C GLU A 286 32.92 -1.24 34.74
N ASP A 287 32.02 -2.19 35.04
CA ASP A 287 32.32 -3.27 35.99
C ASP A 287 33.49 -4.16 35.51
N SER A 288 33.58 -4.40 34.20
CA SER A 288 34.65 -5.20 33.61
C SER A 288 36.00 -4.47 33.60
N ALA A 289 36.01 -3.15 33.39
CA ALA A 289 37.20 -2.32 33.45
C ALA A 289 37.77 -2.23 34.88
N ILE A 290 36.90 -2.18 35.90
CA ILE A 290 37.30 -2.20 37.32
C ILE A 290 37.91 -3.57 37.70
N ALA A 291 37.43 -4.68 37.14
CA ALA A 291 37.94 -6.03 37.38
C ALA A 291 39.31 -6.30 36.74
N ILE A 292 39.64 -5.65 35.60
CA ILE A 292 40.96 -5.76 34.97
C ILE A 292 42.00 -4.90 35.72
N GLY A 293 41.59 -3.76 36.26
CA GLY A 293 42.47 -2.88 37.04
C GLY A 293 42.94 -3.45 38.39
N THR A 294 42.30 -4.51 38.90
CA THR A 294 42.63 -5.10 40.21
C THR A 294 43.57 -6.30 40.17
N ASN A 295 44.04 -6.75 38.99
CA ASN A 295 44.83 -7.98 38.86
C ASN A 295 46.28 -7.85 38.36
N ASN A 296 46.84 -6.65 38.21
CA ASN A 296 48.25 -6.50 37.81
C ASN A 296 49.19 -6.22 38.98
N GLY A 297 49.68 -7.29 39.60
CA GLY A 297 50.93 -7.31 40.34
C GLY A 297 52.12 -7.61 39.41
N ALA A 298 52.90 -6.56 39.13
CA ALA A 298 54.33 -6.51 38.73
C ALA A 298 54.91 -7.49 37.68
N SER A 299 55.50 -6.94 36.61
CA SER A 299 56.97 -6.84 36.44
C SER A 299 57.34 -6.04 35.17
N ASP A 300 58.30 -5.13 35.31
CA ASP A 300 58.93 -4.30 34.27
C ASP A 300 59.56 -5.10 33.12
N GLY A 301 59.45 -4.55 31.91
CA GLY A 301 60.12 -5.04 30.71
C GLY A 301 59.93 -4.07 29.54
N ASP A 302 60.72 -3.00 29.55
CA ASP A 302 60.81 -1.97 28.52
C ASP A 302 61.15 -2.56 27.13
N ARG A 303 60.21 -2.42 26.18
CA ARG A 303 60.42 -2.44 24.72
C ARG A 303 59.20 -1.79 24.05
N GLY A 304 59.46 -0.65 23.42
CA GLY A 304 58.48 0.31 22.90
C GLY A 304 57.29 -0.28 22.14
N GLY A 305 56.10 0.02 22.66
CA GLY A 305 54.81 -0.18 22.02
C GLY A 305 54.30 1.12 21.42
N GLN A 306 53.85 1.05 20.17
CA GLN A 306 52.83 1.94 19.65
C GLN A 306 51.69 1.02 19.25
N ASP A 307 50.88 0.66 20.25
CA ASP A 307 49.69 -0.17 20.09
C ASP A 307 48.65 0.63 19.32
N GLY A 308 48.10 -0.03 18.30
CA GLY A 308 47.03 0.49 17.46
C GLY A 308 45.73 0.58 18.25
N GLU A 309 45.42 1.79 18.70
CA GLU A 309 44.04 2.20 18.93
C GLU A 309 43.29 2.10 17.60
N VAL A 310 42.24 1.29 17.58
CA VAL A 310 41.20 1.33 16.55
C VAL A 310 40.52 2.70 16.68
N PRO A 311 40.57 3.58 15.66
CA PRO A 311 39.96 4.89 15.77
C PRO A 311 38.44 4.78 15.87
N GLY A 312 37.86 5.55 16.79
CA GLY A 312 36.41 5.80 16.83
C GLY A 312 35.91 6.47 15.56
N VAL A 313 34.60 6.35 15.34
CA VAL A 313 33.84 6.75 14.14
C VAL A 313 34.06 8.22 13.71
N ASP A 314 34.60 9.07 14.58
CA ASP A 314 34.85 10.50 14.32
C ASP A 314 36.18 10.84 13.62
N GLN A 315 37.02 9.87 13.23
CA GLN A 315 38.36 10.13 12.66
C GLN A 315 38.56 9.71 11.20
N ILE A 316 37.51 9.69 10.38
CA ILE A 316 37.68 9.53 8.92
C ILE A 316 37.88 10.91 8.27
N ASP A 317 39.13 11.23 7.96
CA ASP A 317 39.48 12.30 7.01
C ASP A 317 39.01 11.90 5.60
N ILE A 318 37.81 12.33 5.25
CA ILE A 318 37.31 12.34 3.88
C ILE A 318 37.95 13.56 3.20
N PRO A 319 38.71 13.40 2.09
CA PRO A 319 39.36 14.52 1.43
C PRO A 319 38.34 15.53 0.90
N ASP A 320 38.57 16.79 1.23
CA ASP A 320 37.80 17.96 0.82
C ASP A 320 37.93 18.19 -0.69
N ILE A 321 36.80 18.15 -1.40
CA ILE A 321 36.71 18.54 -2.81
C ILE A 321 35.43 19.37 -3.02
N GLY A 322 35.51 20.66 -2.71
CA GLY A 322 34.84 21.76 -3.42
C GLY A 322 33.32 21.68 -3.64
N THR A 323 32.59 22.45 -2.85
CA THR A 323 31.14 22.75 -2.97
C THR A 323 30.75 23.36 -4.33
N GLY A 324 29.68 22.85 -4.93
CA GLY A 324 29.04 23.50 -6.08
C GLY A 324 27.63 22.99 -6.38
N GLY A 325 26.62 23.40 -5.59
CA GLY A 325 25.20 23.15 -5.89
C GLY A 325 24.28 24.04 -5.07
N ASP A 326 23.38 24.76 -5.74
CA ASP A 326 22.46 25.77 -5.19
C ASP A 326 21.10 25.12 -4.90
N LEU A 327 21.05 24.28 -3.86
CA LEU A 327 19.84 23.75 -3.23
C LEU A 327 20.22 23.27 -1.81
N ASP A 328 19.46 23.66 -0.80
CA ASP A 328 19.79 23.33 0.60
C ASP A 328 19.45 21.85 0.91
N LEU A 329 20.31 20.94 0.43
CA LEU A 329 20.25 19.48 0.66
C LEU A 329 20.29 19.12 2.16
N SER A 330 20.62 20.07 3.04
CA SER A 330 20.98 19.84 4.43
C SER A 330 19.85 19.39 5.35
N THR A 331 18.59 19.70 5.02
CA THR A 331 17.47 19.47 5.95
C THR A 331 16.55 18.32 5.52
N ASP A 332 16.38 18.10 4.22
CA ASP A 332 15.32 17.21 3.71
C ASP A 332 15.83 15.84 3.23
N LEU A 333 17.12 15.70 2.91
CA LEU A 333 17.66 14.44 2.35
C LEU A 333 17.58 13.28 3.34
N ALA A 334 17.88 13.53 4.61
CA ALA A 334 17.80 12.50 5.66
C ALA A 334 16.35 12.00 5.86
N SER A 335 15.35 12.87 5.65
CA SER A 335 13.93 12.52 5.78
C SER A 335 13.43 11.55 4.69
N LEU A 336 14.23 11.31 3.65
CA LEU A 336 13.89 10.39 2.59
C LEU A 336 13.92 8.92 3.02
N PHE A 337 14.54 8.62 4.16
CA PHE A 337 14.87 7.27 4.61
C PHE A 337 14.16 6.91 5.92
N SER A 338 13.82 5.63 6.04
CA SER A 338 13.24 5.06 7.26
C SER A 338 14.30 4.76 8.33
N GLY A 339 15.55 4.51 7.93
CA GLY A 339 16.68 4.31 8.84
C GLY A 339 17.31 5.60 9.38
N ALA A 340 18.19 5.46 10.37
CA ALA A 340 18.99 6.57 10.87
C ALA A 340 19.84 7.15 9.75
N ALA A 341 19.52 8.37 9.33
CA ALA A 341 20.15 9.06 8.22
C ALA A 341 20.79 10.38 8.68
N GLU A 342 22.07 10.54 8.39
CA GLU A 342 22.84 11.74 8.71
C GLU A 342 23.51 12.27 7.45
N TYR A 343 23.13 13.49 7.04
CA TYR A 343 23.75 14.17 5.92
C TYR A 343 24.69 15.27 6.40
N ASN A 344 25.93 15.22 5.95
CA ASN A 344 26.95 16.23 6.20
C ASN A 344 27.09 17.13 4.97
N SER A 345 26.44 18.30 5.03
CA SER A 345 26.43 19.28 3.94
C SER A 345 27.82 19.84 3.61
N ALA A 346 28.75 19.89 4.57
CA ALA A 346 30.12 20.37 4.33
C ALA A 346 30.94 19.40 3.48
N LYS A 347 30.59 18.11 3.49
CA LYS A 347 31.30 17.05 2.77
C LYS A 347 30.48 16.42 1.63
N GLY A 348 29.22 16.83 1.46
CA GLY A 348 28.28 16.20 0.53
C GLY A 348 28.03 14.71 0.84
N SER A 349 28.27 14.27 2.07
CA SER A 349 28.28 12.85 2.43
C SER A 349 27.04 12.46 3.22
N LEU A 350 26.45 11.31 2.89
CA LEU A 350 25.34 10.71 3.60
C LEU A 350 25.81 9.46 4.34
N HIS A 351 25.36 9.30 5.57
CA HIS A 351 25.46 8.08 6.36
C HIS A 351 24.04 7.54 6.61
N LEU A 352 23.85 6.25 6.37
CA LEU A 352 22.62 5.51 6.59
C LEU A 352 22.94 4.32 7.50
N SER A 353 22.14 4.13 8.52
CA SER A 353 22.25 3.00 9.44
C SER A 353 20.87 2.45 9.75
N TRP A 354 20.76 1.12 9.69
CA TRP A 354 19.59 0.38 10.15
C TRP A 354 19.92 -0.45 11.40
N ALA A 355 21.04 -0.14 12.06
CA ALA A 355 21.47 -0.82 13.29
C ALA A 355 20.56 -0.54 14.50
N ASP A 356 19.63 0.42 14.37
CA ASP A 356 18.66 0.83 15.39
C ASP A 356 17.33 0.05 15.35
N GLY A 357 17.16 -0.87 14.39
CA GLY A 357 15.95 -1.70 14.26
C GLY A 357 14.83 -1.07 13.42
N THR A 358 15.18 -0.12 12.55
CA THR A 358 14.29 0.53 11.59
C THR A 358 14.03 -0.36 10.35
N GLU A 359 12.83 -0.27 9.77
CA GLU A 359 12.40 -1.16 8.69
C GLU A 359 13.09 -0.83 7.35
N LEU A 360 14.24 -1.45 7.10
CA LEU A 360 15.00 -1.35 5.84
C LEU A 360 14.15 -1.54 4.56
N LYS A 361 13.01 -2.23 4.63
CA LYS A 361 12.12 -2.50 3.49
C LYS A 361 11.72 -1.25 2.71
N GLN A 362 11.42 -0.15 3.41
CA GLN A 362 10.94 1.08 2.78
C GLN A 362 12.05 1.77 1.97
N ASP A 363 13.30 1.56 2.38
CA ASP A 363 14.50 2.12 1.75
C ASP A 363 15.11 1.21 0.68
N MET A 364 14.51 0.04 0.44
CA MET A 364 15.03 -0.98 -0.48
C MET A 364 14.18 -1.10 -1.73
N THR A 365 14.85 -1.18 -2.86
CA THR A 365 14.25 -1.44 -4.16
C THR A 365 14.58 -2.85 -4.62
N ARG A 366 13.55 -3.64 -4.89
CA ARG A 366 13.68 -4.98 -5.48
C ARG A 366 13.94 -4.87 -6.97
N LEU A 367 15.00 -5.51 -7.45
CA LEU A 367 15.30 -5.61 -8.88
C LEU A 367 14.95 -7.00 -9.42
N LEU A 368 15.29 -8.07 -8.69
CA LEU A 368 14.98 -9.45 -9.04
C LEU A 368 14.75 -10.31 -7.80
N GLY A 369 14.07 -11.44 -7.99
CA GLY A 369 13.80 -12.43 -6.96
C GLY A 369 12.35 -12.43 -6.49
N ASP A 370 11.92 -13.56 -5.94
CA ASP A 370 10.58 -13.70 -5.37
C ASP A 370 10.55 -12.99 -4.00
N PRO A 371 9.67 -12.01 -3.79
CA PRO A 371 9.60 -11.27 -2.52
C PRO A 371 9.29 -12.18 -1.33
N ALA A 372 8.69 -13.35 -1.53
CA ALA A 372 8.44 -14.31 -0.45
C ALA A 372 9.74 -14.92 0.12
N ASN A 373 10.87 -14.77 -0.57
CA ASN A 373 12.18 -15.25 -0.13
C ASN A 373 13.05 -14.14 0.49
N THR A 374 12.54 -12.91 0.59
CA THR A 374 13.20 -11.82 1.30
C THR A 374 12.30 -11.37 2.43
N HIS A 375 12.88 -11.24 3.61
CA HIS A 375 12.16 -10.79 4.79
C HIS A 375 12.91 -9.63 5.43
N PHE A 376 12.15 -8.68 5.94
CA PHE A 376 12.68 -7.54 6.67
C PHE A 376 12.28 -7.64 8.15
N GLU A 377 12.84 -6.79 8.98
CA GLU A 377 12.43 -6.71 10.39
C GLU A 377 10.92 -6.46 10.48
N GLY A 378 10.19 -7.28 11.25
CA GLY A 378 8.72 -7.18 11.38
C GLY A 378 7.90 -8.18 10.55
N ASP A 379 8.51 -8.93 9.63
CA ASP A 379 7.86 -10.07 8.97
C ASP A 379 7.84 -11.30 9.93
N GLU A 380 6.66 -11.68 10.43
CA GLU A 380 6.50 -12.86 11.30
C GLU A 380 7.04 -14.14 10.60
N GLY A 381 8.05 -14.79 11.20
CA GLY A 381 8.36 -16.20 10.90
C GLY A 381 9.77 -16.58 10.45
N VAL A 382 10.77 -15.70 10.51
CA VAL A 382 12.12 -16.05 9.99
C VAL A 382 13.05 -16.64 11.05
N GLY A 383 12.83 -17.92 11.35
CA GLY A 383 13.80 -18.77 12.05
C GLY A 383 13.53 -18.92 13.54
N GLN A 384 13.56 -20.17 14.01
CA GLN A 384 13.50 -20.45 15.44
C GLN A 384 14.72 -19.81 16.15
N GLY A 385 14.47 -18.81 16.99
CA GLY A 385 15.40 -18.39 18.03
C GLY A 385 16.21 -17.10 17.80
N GLN A 386 15.83 -16.21 16.89
CA GLN A 386 16.33 -14.83 16.89
C GLN A 386 15.18 -13.83 16.69
N ASP A 387 14.47 -13.56 17.77
CA ASP A 387 13.50 -12.46 17.83
C ASP A 387 14.26 -11.12 17.70
N GLY A 388 14.00 -10.38 16.62
CA GLY A 388 14.17 -8.92 16.56
C GLY A 388 15.59 -8.34 16.50
N ALA A 389 16.56 -8.99 15.84
CA ALA A 389 17.91 -8.44 15.69
C ALA A 389 18.47 -8.60 14.26
N TYR A 390 17.64 -8.36 13.25
CA TYR A 390 18.08 -8.38 11.86
C TYR A 390 17.33 -7.39 10.99
N VAL A 391 18.04 -6.81 10.03
CA VAL A 391 17.52 -5.80 9.09
C VAL A 391 17.10 -6.40 7.75
N LEU A 392 17.70 -7.55 7.38
CA LEU A 392 17.37 -8.28 6.15
C LEU A 392 17.64 -9.77 6.33
N ALA A 393 16.71 -10.63 5.93
CA ALA A 393 16.96 -12.04 5.75
C ALA A 393 16.62 -12.44 4.31
N GLY A 394 17.55 -13.16 3.68
CA GLY A 394 17.36 -13.69 2.34
C GLY A 394 17.38 -15.21 2.35
N ASN A 395 16.51 -15.80 1.53
CA ASN A 395 16.52 -17.20 1.17
C ASN A 395 16.65 -17.33 -0.35
N THR A 396 17.10 -18.49 -0.82
CA THR A 396 17.23 -18.83 -2.25
C THR A 396 17.97 -17.74 -3.05
N SER A 397 17.27 -16.87 -3.77
CA SER A 397 17.86 -15.84 -4.61
C SER A 397 17.13 -14.50 -4.53
N GLY A 398 17.89 -13.42 -4.71
CA GLY A 398 17.37 -12.06 -4.72
C GLY A 398 18.42 -11.06 -5.19
N TYR A 399 17.93 -9.91 -5.66
CA TYR A 399 18.75 -8.75 -5.99
C TYR A 399 18.01 -7.49 -5.59
N TRP A 400 18.58 -6.78 -4.63
CA TRP A 400 17.99 -5.60 -4.01
C TRP A 400 19.04 -4.52 -3.87
N THR A 401 18.62 -3.27 -4.03
CA THR A 401 19.46 -2.08 -3.85
C THR A 401 18.83 -1.14 -2.85
N VAL A 402 19.64 -0.47 -2.04
CA VAL A 402 19.18 0.67 -1.25
C VAL A 402 18.88 1.81 -2.20
N ASN A 403 17.75 2.49 -2.01
CA ASN A 403 17.35 3.66 -2.79
C ASN A 403 18.14 4.92 -2.37
N ALA A 404 19.46 4.82 -2.46
CA ALA A 404 20.43 5.90 -2.22
C ALA A 404 21.57 5.77 -3.22
N SER A 405 21.75 6.76 -4.10
CA SER A 405 22.84 6.77 -5.07
C SER A 405 24.06 7.53 -4.52
N PHE A 406 25.24 6.97 -4.73
CA PHE A 406 26.51 7.55 -4.28
C PHE A 406 27.49 7.65 -5.44
N GLU A 407 28.44 8.59 -5.36
CA GLU A 407 29.47 8.83 -6.38
C GLU A 407 30.86 8.36 -5.93
N ASP A 408 31.25 8.63 -4.68
CA ASP A 408 32.60 8.29 -4.21
C ASP A 408 32.66 8.06 -2.70
N GLY A 409 33.78 7.51 -2.22
CA GLY A 409 33.99 7.24 -0.79
C GLY A 409 32.96 6.27 -0.19
N VAL A 410 32.37 5.42 -1.02
CA VAL A 410 31.25 4.56 -0.65
C VAL A 410 31.75 3.39 0.19
N ARG A 411 31.13 3.19 1.33
CA ARG A 411 31.39 2.11 2.27
C ARG A 411 30.07 1.44 2.60
N VAL A 412 29.99 0.13 2.36
CA VAL A 412 28.91 -0.72 2.85
C VAL A 412 29.49 -1.66 3.89
N ARG A 413 28.96 -1.59 5.11
CA ARG A 413 29.34 -2.46 6.22
C ARG A 413 28.11 -3.27 6.62
N ALA A 414 28.25 -4.59 6.59
CA ALA A 414 27.16 -5.50 6.89
C ALA A 414 27.64 -6.62 7.81
N LYS A 415 26.93 -6.84 8.91
CA LYS A 415 27.16 -7.97 9.80
C LYS A 415 26.22 -9.11 9.43
N VAL A 416 26.77 -10.19 8.87
CA VAL A 416 26.00 -11.23 8.18
C VAL A 416 26.20 -12.59 8.84
N LEU A 417 25.10 -13.19 9.30
CA LEU A 417 25.02 -14.56 9.77
C LEU A 417 24.51 -15.46 8.64
N PHE A 418 25.33 -16.38 8.16
CA PHE A 418 24.91 -17.38 7.17
C PHE A 418 24.23 -18.56 7.86
N GLN A 419 23.07 -18.98 7.36
CA GLN A 419 22.32 -20.12 7.90
C GLN A 419 22.44 -21.36 7.03
N LEU A 420 22.39 -21.19 5.70
CA LEU A 420 22.41 -22.30 4.76
C LEU A 420 23.11 -21.90 3.45
N LEU A 421 23.88 -22.83 2.91
CA LEU A 421 24.62 -22.69 1.66
C LEU A 421 24.26 -23.88 0.77
N ILE A 422 23.34 -23.68 -0.18
CA ILE A 422 22.79 -24.73 -1.06
C ILE A 422 23.67 -24.76 -2.34
N ASP A 423 23.25 -25.42 -3.41
CA ASP A 423 23.99 -25.55 -4.67
C ASP A 423 24.71 -24.26 -5.10
N LYS A 424 25.98 -24.33 -5.54
CA LYS A 424 26.84 -23.18 -5.93
C LYS A 424 26.49 -21.82 -5.28
N PRO A 425 26.56 -21.73 -3.95
CA PRO A 425 25.95 -20.64 -3.19
C PRO A 425 26.71 -19.33 -3.46
N ASN A 426 25.99 -18.24 -3.68
CA ASN A 426 26.58 -16.91 -3.87
C ASN A 426 25.90 -15.88 -2.96
N PHE A 427 26.72 -15.03 -2.34
CA PHE A 427 26.28 -13.84 -1.62
C PHE A 427 27.24 -12.72 -1.97
N GLU A 428 26.70 -11.60 -2.46
CA GLU A 428 27.46 -10.46 -2.98
C GLU A 428 26.93 -9.15 -2.39
N ILE A 429 27.85 -8.35 -1.85
CA ILE A 429 27.60 -6.94 -1.57
C ILE A 429 27.90 -6.16 -2.85
N ILE A 430 26.97 -5.30 -3.25
CA ILE A 430 27.00 -4.55 -4.51
C ILE A 430 27.30 -3.08 -4.22
N LEU A 431 28.08 -2.45 -5.11
CA LEU A 431 28.33 -1.01 -5.15
C LEU A 431 28.13 -0.50 -6.57
N MET A 432 27.73 0.77 -6.69
CA MET A 432 27.61 1.49 -7.96
C MET A 432 26.73 0.76 -8.98
N SER A 433 25.62 0.21 -8.54
CA SER A 433 24.62 -0.37 -9.44
C SER A 433 23.87 0.71 -10.18
N ASP A 434 23.65 0.51 -11.48
CA ASP A 434 22.75 1.33 -12.29
C ASP A 434 21.27 0.92 -12.15
N GLY A 435 20.95 -0.01 -11.25
CA GLY A 435 19.64 -0.65 -11.15
C GLY A 435 19.44 -1.78 -12.16
N ALA A 436 20.42 -2.04 -13.04
CA ALA A 436 20.42 -3.12 -14.00
C ALA A 436 21.57 -4.09 -13.69
N GLN A 437 22.36 -4.46 -14.71
CA GLN A 437 23.37 -5.51 -14.61
C GLN A 437 24.82 -4.99 -14.65
N ASP A 438 24.99 -3.69 -14.42
CA ASP A 438 26.28 -3.00 -14.37
C ASP A 438 26.56 -2.56 -12.94
N PHE A 439 27.58 -3.17 -12.31
CA PHE A 439 27.95 -2.87 -10.93
C PHE A 439 29.29 -3.49 -10.51
N TYR A 440 29.77 -3.07 -9.35
CA TYR A 440 30.82 -3.76 -8.60
C TYR A 440 30.21 -4.71 -7.57
N ALA A 441 30.85 -5.85 -7.34
CA ALA A 441 30.41 -6.81 -6.33
C ALA A 441 31.57 -7.40 -5.53
N ALA A 442 31.36 -7.62 -4.23
CA ALA A 442 32.22 -8.41 -3.37
C ALA A 442 31.49 -9.70 -2.95
N SER A 443 31.90 -10.83 -3.50
CA SER A 443 31.33 -12.16 -3.19
C SER A 443 31.95 -12.70 -1.91
N TYR A 444 31.13 -12.87 -0.87
CA TYR A 444 31.52 -13.25 0.51
C TYR A 444 32.70 -12.45 1.07
N GLY A 445 32.92 -11.22 0.60
CA GLY A 445 34.13 -10.44 0.89
C GLY A 445 35.44 -11.02 0.34
N ALA A 446 35.42 -12.19 -0.32
CA ALA A 446 36.62 -12.92 -0.76
C ALA A 446 36.98 -12.66 -2.23
N HIS A 447 36.01 -12.26 -3.06
CA HIS A 447 36.23 -12.00 -4.48
C HIS A 447 35.59 -10.68 -4.90
N ALA A 448 36.39 -9.77 -5.44
CA ALA A 448 35.88 -8.55 -6.06
C ALA A 448 35.61 -8.80 -7.55
N ARG A 449 34.47 -8.35 -8.06
CA ARG A 449 34.03 -8.51 -9.44
C ARG A 449 33.49 -7.21 -10.00
N VAL A 450 33.65 -7.04 -11.30
CA VAL A 450 33.04 -5.96 -12.10
C VAL A 450 32.12 -6.60 -13.11
N TYR A 451 30.84 -6.26 -13.07
CA TYR A 451 29.81 -6.75 -13.98
C TYR A 451 29.51 -5.69 -15.04
N LYS A 452 29.34 -6.11 -16.29
CA LYS A 452 28.77 -5.28 -17.36
C LYS A 452 27.86 -6.13 -18.22
N ASN A 453 26.64 -5.65 -18.43
CA ASN A 453 25.54 -6.37 -19.07
C ASN A 453 25.39 -7.78 -18.47
N GLY A 454 25.55 -7.88 -17.15
CA GLY A 454 25.42 -9.14 -16.39
C GLY A 454 26.62 -10.08 -16.48
N LEU A 455 27.63 -9.73 -17.28
CA LEU A 455 28.81 -10.55 -17.47
C LEU A 455 29.98 -10.03 -16.62
N PRO A 456 30.69 -10.91 -15.89
CA PRO A 456 31.88 -10.52 -15.16
C PRO A 456 33.01 -10.18 -16.15
N VAL A 457 33.40 -8.91 -16.21
CA VAL A 457 34.46 -8.41 -17.10
C VAL A 457 35.78 -8.13 -16.38
N GLY A 458 35.76 -8.18 -15.05
CA GLY A 458 36.91 -8.03 -14.19
C GLY A 458 36.69 -8.82 -12.91
N ASN A 459 37.71 -9.53 -12.45
CA ASN A 459 37.66 -10.24 -11.18
C ASN A 459 39.02 -10.21 -10.48
N MET A 460 38.99 -10.23 -9.17
CA MET A 460 40.15 -10.41 -8.30
C MET A 460 39.73 -11.36 -7.18
N SER A 461 40.54 -12.38 -6.91
CA SER A 461 40.33 -13.26 -5.77
C SER A 461 41.27 -12.88 -4.64
N SER A 462 40.86 -13.16 -3.40
CA SER A 462 41.67 -12.91 -2.23
C SER A 462 43.07 -13.55 -2.35
N PRO A 463 44.15 -12.84 -2.00
CA PRO A 463 45.48 -13.45 -1.94
C PRO A 463 45.61 -14.43 -0.76
N ILE A 464 44.75 -14.31 0.26
CA ILE A 464 44.73 -15.15 1.46
C ILE A 464 44.24 -16.56 1.10
N SER A 465 45.00 -17.58 1.49
CA SER A 465 44.78 -18.98 1.07
C SER A 465 43.44 -19.56 1.55
N THR A 466 42.98 -19.19 2.75
CA THR A 466 41.70 -19.64 3.32
C THR A 466 40.52 -19.27 2.42
N TYR A 467 40.51 -18.04 1.92
CA TYR A 467 39.40 -17.47 1.12
C TYR A 467 39.45 -17.87 -0.37
N LYS A 468 40.44 -18.65 -0.80
CA LYS A 468 40.47 -19.24 -2.15
C LYS A 468 39.64 -20.52 -2.26
N LYS A 469 39.24 -21.10 -1.13
CA LYS A 469 38.41 -22.32 -1.07
C LYS A 469 36.93 -21.97 -1.28
N SER A 470 36.09 -23.00 -1.44
CA SER A 470 34.65 -22.78 -1.56
C SER A 470 34.13 -22.10 -0.29
N PRO A 471 33.16 -21.17 -0.37
CA PRO A 471 32.50 -20.58 0.81
C PRO A 471 31.98 -21.64 1.79
N LYS A 472 31.59 -22.83 1.30
CA LYS A 472 31.17 -23.95 2.15
C LYS A 472 32.26 -24.48 3.09
N ASP A 473 33.53 -24.23 2.77
CA ASP A 473 34.69 -24.76 3.51
C ASP A 473 35.19 -23.82 4.60
N TRP A 474 34.77 -22.55 4.61
CA TRP A 474 35.28 -21.55 5.55
C TRP A 474 34.20 -20.70 6.23
N VAL A 475 32.99 -20.62 5.68
CA VAL A 475 31.87 -19.91 6.31
C VAL A 475 31.30 -20.73 7.47
N GLN A 476 31.32 -20.17 8.67
CA GLN A 476 30.72 -20.74 9.87
C GLN A 476 29.25 -20.33 9.98
N LYS A 477 28.34 -21.32 10.08
CA LYS A 477 26.88 -21.09 10.03
C LYS A 477 26.24 -20.59 11.34
N ARG A 478 27.06 -20.25 12.33
CA ARG A 478 26.61 -19.86 13.69
C ARG A 478 27.32 -18.62 14.24
N GLU A 479 28.23 -18.06 13.45
CA GLU A 479 28.99 -16.87 13.82
C GLU A 479 28.74 -15.80 12.76
N PRO A 480 28.38 -14.56 13.15
CA PRO A 480 28.24 -13.48 12.19
C PRO A 480 29.63 -13.04 11.69
N TYR A 481 29.70 -12.73 10.40
CA TYR A 481 30.87 -12.12 9.76
C TYR A 481 30.60 -10.64 9.54
N GLU A 482 31.58 -9.81 9.86
CA GLU A 482 31.55 -8.40 9.49
C GLU A 482 32.17 -8.24 8.11
N PHE A 483 31.36 -7.90 7.12
CA PHE A 483 31.83 -7.57 5.78
C PHE A 483 31.86 -6.08 5.60
N GLU A 484 32.94 -5.60 4.99
CA GLU A 484 33.06 -4.21 4.58
C GLU A 484 33.45 -4.18 3.10
N PHE A 485 32.69 -3.47 2.28
CA PHE A 485 33.04 -3.24 0.87
C PHE A 485 33.12 -1.74 0.61
N ILE A 486 34.27 -1.30 0.15
CA ILE A 486 34.63 0.11 0.03
C ILE A 486 35.01 0.39 -1.43
N TYR A 487 34.47 1.47 -1.97
CA TYR A 487 34.94 2.10 -3.19
C TYR A 487 35.42 3.51 -2.86
N TYR A 488 36.62 3.85 -3.31
CA TYR A 488 37.08 5.24 -3.26
C TYR A 488 38.00 5.57 -4.44
N LYS A 489 37.95 6.81 -4.91
CA LYS A 489 38.91 7.35 -5.87
C LYS A 489 39.76 8.43 -5.19
N ARG A 490 41.05 8.53 -5.57
CA ARG A 490 41.93 9.62 -5.13
C ARG A 490 42.52 10.30 -6.35
N GLY A 491 42.14 11.56 -6.59
CA GLY A 491 42.64 12.35 -7.72
C GLY A 491 42.38 11.70 -9.09
N ASP A 492 43.40 11.70 -9.95
CA ASP A 492 43.32 11.17 -11.32
C ASP A 492 43.57 9.66 -11.43
N ASP A 493 43.89 8.99 -10.33
CA ASP A 493 44.14 7.55 -10.32
C ASP A 493 42.85 6.75 -10.57
N LYS A 494 43.03 5.49 -10.98
CA LYS A 494 41.93 4.53 -11.00
C LYS A 494 41.35 4.37 -9.60
N GLY A 495 40.03 4.23 -9.52
CA GLY A 495 39.34 3.94 -8.28
C GLY A 495 39.81 2.62 -7.67
N VAL A 496 39.58 2.48 -6.38
CA VAL A 496 39.99 1.32 -5.58
C VAL A 496 38.76 0.71 -4.96
N LEU A 497 38.52 -0.55 -5.28
CA LEU A 497 37.58 -1.42 -4.59
C LEU A 497 38.33 -2.26 -3.57
N GLU A 498 37.87 -2.25 -2.33
CA GLU A 498 38.45 -3.00 -1.24
C GLU A 498 37.36 -3.75 -0.49
N ALA A 499 37.50 -5.06 -0.35
CA ALA A 499 36.64 -5.83 0.54
C ALA A 499 37.43 -6.29 1.76
N LYS A 500 36.77 -6.32 2.91
CA LYS A 500 37.30 -6.77 4.19
C LYS A 500 36.36 -7.78 4.83
N ILE A 501 36.94 -8.68 5.62
CA ILE A 501 36.23 -9.65 6.46
C ILE A 501 36.77 -9.47 7.88
N ASN A 502 35.90 -9.16 8.84
CA ASN A 502 36.23 -8.91 10.25
C ASN A 502 37.37 -7.88 10.41
N GLY A 503 37.31 -6.80 9.62
CA GLY A 503 38.30 -5.72 9.61
C GLY A 503 39.58 -5.98 8.80
N GLU A 504 39.84 -7.21 8.38
CA GLU A 504 41.04 -7.54 7.58
C GLU A 504 40.78 -7.39 6.07
N THR A 505 41.62 -6.63 5.37
CA THR A 505 41.54 -6.48 3.90
C THR A 505 41.81 -7.81 3.20
N THR A 506 40.78 -8.34 2.57
CA THR A 506 40.81 -9.65 1.90
C THR A 506 41.00 -9.53 0.40
N VAL A 507 40.56 -8.45 -0.25
CA VAL A 507 40.79 -8.25 -1.69
C VAL A 507 40.82 -6.77 -2.03
N LYS A 508 41.68 -6.41 -3.00
CA LYS A 508 41.82 -5.05 -3.52
C LYS A 508 41.88 -5.08 -5.05
N LEU A 509 41.01 -4.33 -5.70
CA LEU A 509 40.88 -4.25 -7.15
C LEU A 509 40.91 -2.78 -7.60
N LYS A 510 41.77 -2.44 -8.57
CA LYS A 510 41.80 -1.10 -9.16
C LYS A 510 40.86 -1.03 -10.37
N THR A 511 39.85 -0.19 -10.32
CA THR A 511 38.88 0.01 -11.40
C THR A 511 38.16 1.35 -11.25
N ASP A 512 37.73 1.90 -12.37
CA ASP A 512 37.09 3.21 -12.49
C ASP A 512 35.92 3.18 -13.48
N ARG A 513 35.38 1.99 -13.72
CA ARG A 513 34.37 1.76 -14.77
C ARG A 513 33.04 2.42 -14.46
N PHE A 514 32.56 2.26 -13.24
CA PHE A 514 31.35 2.87 -12.71
C PHE A 514 31.73 3.92 -11.69
N ARG A 515 31.13 5.10 -11.83
CA ARG A 515 31.41 6.28 -11.02
C ARG A 515 30.29 6.63 -10.06
N LYS A 516 29.07 6.17 -10.33
CA LYS A 516 27.93 6.41 -9.46
C LYS A 516 26.96 5.26 -9.51
N GLY A 517 26.15 5.13 -8.47
CA GLY A 517 25.03 4.20 -8.45
C GLY A 517 24.69 3.72 -7.05
N PHE A 518 23.83 2.71 -7.02
CA PHE A 518 23.18 2.22 -5.81
C PHE A 518 23.96 1.06 -5.18
N PRO A 519 24.15 1.06 -3.85
CA PRO A 519 24.65 -0.09 -3.11
C PRO A 519 23.53 -1.10 -2.86
N GLY A 520 23.88 -2.35 -2.56
CA GLY A 520 22.87 -3.38 -2.32
C GLY A 520 23.42 -4.78 -2.11
N PHE A 521 22.55 -5.76 -2.33
CA PHE A 521 22.85 -7.17 -2.13
C PHE A 521 22.31 -8.01 -3.28
N ARG A 522 23.09 -9.02 -3.66
CA ARG A 522 22.65 -10.08 -4.55
C ARG A 522 23.05 -11.43 -4.01
N TRP A 523 22.14 -12.38 -4.04
CA TRP A 523 22.41 -13.73 -3.59
C TRP A 523 21.73 -14.79 -4.46
N THR A 524 22.25 -16.00 -4.37
CA THR A 524 21.72 -17.20 -5.03
C THR A 524 22.06 -18.41 -4.19
N ASP A 525 21.09 -19.33 -4.06
CA ASP A 525 21.16 -20.57 -3.29
C ASP A 525 21.77 -20.42 -1.89
N THR A 526 21.51 -19.28 -1.24
CA THR A 526 22.08 -18.91 0.05
C THR A 526 20.99 -18.43 0.98
N LYS A 527 21.03 -18.88 2.24
CA LYS A 527 20.21 -18.37 3.34
C LYS A 527 21.09 -17.62 4.32
N PHE A 528 20.76 -16.36 4.58
CA PHE A 528 21.52 -15.48 5.45
C PHE A 528 20.60 -14.53 6.20
N ILE A 529 21.16 -13.91 7.24
CA ILE A 529 20.57 -12.85 8.04
C ILE A 529 21.61 -11.74 8.13
N ILE A 530 21.23 -10.51 7.78
CA ILE A 530 22.01 -9.30 8.04
C ILE A 530 21.49 -8.72 9.35
N GLN A 531 22.37 -8.68 10.36
CA GLN A 531 22.07 -8.20 11.70
C GLN A 531 22.19 -6.68 11.79
N GLU A 532 23.23 -6.12 11.16
CA GLU A 532 23.54 -4.69 11.16
C GLU A 532 23.92 -4.29 9.74
N LEU A 533 23.43 -3.13 9.28
CA LEU A 533 23.78 -2.55 7.99
C LEU A 533 24.04 -1.06 8.15
N GLU A 534 25.22 -0.63 7.69
CA GLU A 534 25.62 0.76 7.58
C GLU A 534 26.11 1.04 6.16
N ILE A 535 25.69 2.16 5.60
CA ILE A 535 26.14 2.64 4.29
C ILE A 535 26.54 4.10 4.42
N SER A 536 27.69 4.47 3.87
CA SER A 536 28.11 5.86 3.83
C SER A 536 28.83 6.19 2.55
N GLY A 537 28.76 7.43 2.08
CA GLY A 537 29.54 7.91 0.95
C GLY A 537 29.17 9.32 0.53
N ILE A 538 29.89 9.84 -0.46
CA ILE A 538 29.54 11.08 -1.16
C ILE A 538 28.32 10.79 -2.03
N VAL A 539 27.28 11.60 -1.86
CA VAL A 539 25.98 11.42 -2.53
C VAL A 539 26.06 11.79 -4.00
N ASP A 540 25.34 11.07 -4.85
CA ASP A 540 25.05 11.49 -6.23
C ASP A 540 24.04 12.66 -6.20
N GLU A 541 24.54 13.89 -6.32
CA GLU A 541 23.74 15.11 -6.18
C GLU A 541 22.56 15.17 -7.18
N GLU A 542 22.78 14.69 -8.42
CA GLU A 542 21.72 14.66 -9.45
C GLU A 542 20.55 13.76 -9.02
N TRP A 543 20.85 12.62 -8.41
CA TRP A 543 19.85 11.71 -7.87
C TRP A 543 19.15 12.33 -6.65
N ALA A 544 19.91 12.90 -5.71
CA ALA A 544 19.37 13.50 -4.48
C ALA A 544 18.40 14.65 -4.77
N GLU A 545 18.76 15.56 -5.67
CA GLU A 545 17.87 16.64 -6.10
C GLU A 545 16.60 16.13 -6.77
N SER A 546 16.71 15.07 -7.59
CA SER A 546 15.57 14.47 -8.29
C SER A 546 14.57 13.87 -7.31
N GLU A 547 15.04 13.12 -6.32
CA GLU A 547 14.18 12.52 -5.29
C GLU A 547 13.50 13.57 -4.42
N LEU A 548 14.22 14.62 -4.01
CA LEU A 548 13.64 15.73 -3.25
C LEU A 548 12.56 16.48 -4.03
N LYS A 549 12.75 16.69 -5.35
CA LYS A 549 11.73 17.26 -6.23
C LYS A 549 10.49 16.37 -6.32
N LYS A 550 10.64 15.04 -6.34
CA LYS A 550 9.50 14.09 -6.31
C LYS A 550 8.72 14.17 -4.99
N VAL A 551 9.40 14.31 -3.85
CA VAL A 551 8.74 14.50 -2.55
C VAL A 551 7.95 15.81 -2.52
N ALA A 552 8.58 16.92 -2.92
CA ALA A 552 7.93 18.23 -2.93
C ALA A 552 6.70 18.28 -3.86
N ALA A 553 6.72 17.50 -4.96
CA ALA A 553 5.60 17.36 -5.88
C ALA A 553 4.52 16.37 -5.40
N GLY A 554 4.74 15.64 -4.31
CA GLY A 554 3.86 14.56 -3.85
C GLY A 554 3.80 13.37 -4.83
N THR A 555 4.81 13.21 -5.69
CA THR A 555 4.88 12.17 -6.73
C THR A 555 5.87 11.06 -6.42
N ARG A 556 6.58 11.14 -5.28
CA ARG A 556 7.37 10.00 -4.78
C ARG A 556 6.41 8.90 -4.36
N GLY A 557 6.27 7.88 -5.20
CA GLY A 557 5.43 6.72 -4.90
C GLY A 557 5.93 6.00 -3.65
N GLU A 558 5.01 5.47 -2.84
CA GLU A 558 5.34 4.41 -1.90
C GLU A 558 5.97 3.26 -2.70
N SER A 559 7.13 2.77 -2.28
CA SER A 559 7.95 1.76 -2.99
C SER A 559 7.31 0.37 -3.07
N THR A 560 5.98 0.30 -3.06
CA THR A 560 5.20 -0.92 -3.30
C THR A 560 4.85 -1.05 -4.78
N GLY A 561 5.82 -1.42 -5.61
CA GLY A 561 5.56 -2.03 -6.92
C GLY A 561 6.24 -1.37 -8.12
N ASP A 562 7.26 -2.08 -8.62
CA ASP A 562 7.64 -2.30 -10.02
C ASP A 562 7.86 -1.15 -11.02
N ASP A 563 7.70 0.12 -10.70
CA ASP A 563 7.88 1.18 -11.73
C ASP A 563 9.21 1.95 -11.58
N PHE A 564 10.29 1.36 -12.12
CA PHE A 564 11.38 2.17 -12.69
C PHE A 564 10.98 2.60 -14.10
N ASP A 565 10.53 3.85 -14.24
CA ASP A 565 10.52 4.54 -15.55
C ASP A 565 11.85 5.31 -15.67
N PHE A 566 12.72 4.86 -16.57
CA PHE A 566 13.87 5.62 -17.10
C PHE A 566 13.63 5.95 -18.58
#